data_AF-A0A836P6F9-F1
#
_entry.id   AF-A0A836P6F9-F1
#
_cell.length_a   1.000
_cell.length_b   1.000
_cell.length_c   1.000
_cell.angle_alpha   90.00
_cell.angle_beta   90.00
_cell.angle_gamma   90.00
#
_symmetry.space_group_name_H-M   'P 1'
#
loop_
_entity.id
_entity.type
_entity.pdbx_description
1 polymer ?
#
loop_
_entity_poly.entity_id
_entity_poly.type
_entity_poly.pdbx_seq_one_letter_code
_entity_poly.pdbx_strand_id
1 'polypeptide(L)'
;MTIQLRVLTGIHAGARLDLVPGTHSLGADPQTDIRIDDWPGSSLIIEVDHDGQIRYRSETLPATPFGELQPVRFGPLVLCVGDAAADWPDDVVLLERLLSPAATQAPRTPQRKAVRAVVGAVLALAAAA
;
A
#
# COMPACT_ATOMS: atom_id res chain seq x y z
N MET A 1 -14.76 -7.85 5.85
CA MET A 1 -14.28 -7.97 4.46
C MET A 1 -13.19 -9.03 4.46
N THR A 2 -13.12 -9.87 3.44
CA THR A 2 -12.09 -10.92 3.36
C THR A 2 -11.02 -10.44 2.41
N ILE A 3 -9.77 -10.38 2.87
CA ILE A 3 -8.65 -9.99 2.00
C ILE A 3 -8.14 -11.23 1.30
N GLN A 4 -7.82 -11.15 0.01
CA GLN A 4 -7.14 -12.20 -0.71
C GLN A 4 -5.70 -11.77 -1.03
N LEU A 5 -4.75 -12.65 -0.72
CA LEU A 5 -3.36 -12.59 -1.17
C LEU A 5 -3.20 -13.47 -2.41
N ARG A 6 -2.58 -12.93 -3.46
CA ARG A 6 -2.20 -13.67 -4.66
C ARG A 6 -0.69 -13.66 -4.87
N VAL A 7 -0.16 -14.82 -5.26
CA VAL A 7 1.23 -15.01 -5.67
C VAL A 7 1.29 -14.97 -7.19
N LEU A 8 1.95 -13.97 -7.77
CA LEU A 8 1.95 -13.75 -9.22
C LEU A 8 3.16 -14.36 -9.94
N THR A 9 4.25 -14.66 -9.23
CA THR A 9 5.47 -15.27 -9.79
C THR A 9 6.06 -16.28 -8.83
N GLY A 10 7.03 -17.07 -9.30
CA GLY A 10 7.70 -18.12 -8.52
C GLY A 10 7.04 -19.49 -8.64
N ILE A 11 7.46 -20.42 -7.78
CA ILE A 11 6.97 -21.81 -7.76
C ILE A 11 5.47 -21.85 -7.46
N HIS A 12 4.99 -20.95 -6.62
CA HIS A 12 3.60 -20.88 -6.18
C HIS A 12 2.76 -19.89 -6.99
N ALA A 13 3.18 -19.53 -8.21
CA ALA A 13 2.42 -18.62 -9.06
C ALA A 13 0.99 -19.12 -9.31
N GLY A 14 0.02 -18.22 -9.21
CA GLY A 14 -1.41 -18.51 -9.31
C GLY A 14 -2.06 -18.92 -7.98
N ALA A 15 -1.29 -19.14 -6.91
CA ALA A 15 -1.85 -19.41 -5.59
C ALA A 15 -2.64 -18.21 -5.06
N ARG A 16 -3.75 -18.51 -4.37
CA ARG A 16 -4.67 -17.52 -3.79
C ARG A 16 -5.02 -17.95 -2.38
N LEU A 17 -4.94 -17.04 -1.43
CA LEU A 17 -5.20 -17.30 -0.03
C LEU A 17 -6.02 -16.17 0.56
N ASP A 18 -7.11 -16.53 1.25
CA ASP A 18 -7.91 -15.57 2.00
C ASP A 18 -7.28 -15.34 3.38
N LEU A 19 -7.06 -14.07 3.72
CA LEU A 19 -6.50 -13.60 4.97
C LEU A 19 -7.61 -13.06 5.86
N VAL A 20 -7.63 -13.55 7.10
CA VAL A 20 -8.47 -12.99 8.18
C VAL A 20 -7.76 -11.81 8.85
N PRO A 21 -8.50 -10.89 9.50
CA PRO A 21 -7.88 -9.85 10.33
C PRO A 21 -6.93 -10.46 11.38
N GLY A 22 -5.74 -9.86 11.52
CA GLY A 22 -4.68 -10.38 12.37
C GLY A 22 -3.29 -10.15 11.80
N THR A 23 -2.32 -10.89 12.35
CA THR A 23 -0.92 -10.87 11.93
C THR A 23 -0.57 -12.23 11.35
N HIS A 24 -0.03 -12.25 10.13
CA HIS A 24 0.39 -13.45 9.41
C HIS A 24 1.86 -13.34 9.05
N SER A 25 2.62 -14.38 9.37
CA SER A 25 4.00 -14.54 8.94
C SER A 25 4.05 -15.26 7.60
N LEU A 26 4.90 -14.78 6.69
CA LEU A 26 5.09 -15.33 5.36
C LEU A 26 6.58 -15.55 5.11
N GLY A 27 6.98 -16.77 4.73
CA GLY A 27 8.37 -17.07 4.42
C GLY A 27 8.59 -18.47 3.88
N ALA A 28 9.86 -18.89 3.77
CA ALA A 28 10.22 -20.26 3.38
C ALA A 28 10.24 -21.23 4.58
N ASP A 29 10.25 -20.70 5.81
CA ASP A 29 10.28 -21.51 7.03
C ASP A 29 8.95 -22.27 7.22
N PRO A 30 8.99 -23.60 7.48
CA PRO A 30 7.79 -24.40 7.76
C PRO A 30 6.95 -23.94 8.96
N GLN A 31 7.48 -23.11 9.85
CA GLN A 31 6.77 -22.55 11.01
C GLN A 31 6.04 -21.23 10.69
N THR A 32 6.21 -20.68 9.48
CA THR A 32 5.43 -19.51 9.05
C THR A 32 4.00 -19.87 8.72
N ASP A 33 3.07 -18.94 8.96
CA ASP A 33 1.65 -19.13 8.70
C ASP A 33 1.38 -19.35 7.21
N ILE A 34 2.13 -18.64 6.36
CA ILE A 34 2.04 -18.69 4.90
C ILE A 34 3.41 -19.08 4.33
N ARG A 35 3.53 -20.33 3.91
CA ARG A 35 4.78 -20.82 3.33
C ARG A 35 4.84 -20.62 1.81
N ILE A 36 5.94 -20.03 1.35
CA ILE A 36 6.33 -19.96 -0.06
C ILE A 36 7.76 -20.50 -0.17
N ASP A 37 7.95 -21.64 -0.84
CA ASP A 37 9.21 -22.39 -0.83
C ASP A 37 10.39 -21.62 -1.44
N ASP A 38 10.13 -20.78 -2.44
CA ASP A 38 11.10 -19.90 -3.07
C ASP A 38 11.10 -18.47 -2.50
N TRP A 39 10.58 -18.26 -1.28
CA TRP A 39 10.59 -16.96 -0.63
C TRP A 39 12.04 -16.43 -0.43
N PRO A 40 12.35 -15.20 -0.88
CA PRO A 40 13.67 -14.65 -0.71
C PRO A 40 13.87 -14.05 0.69
N GLY A 41 15.02 -14.32 1.30
CA GLY A 41 15.47 -13.61 2.49
C GLY A 41 14.64 -13.92 3.74
N SER A 42 14.48 -12.90 4.59
CA SER A 42 13.75 -13.03 5.87
C SER A 42 12.24 -12.98 5.71
N SER A 43 11.53 -13.54 6.70
CA SER A 43 10.08 -13.60 6.69
C SER A 43 9.44 -12.20 6.65
N LEU A 44 8.34 -12.10 5.93
CA LEU A 44 7.47 -10.95 5.88
C LEU A 44 6.36 -11.11 6.92
N ILE A 45 6.04 -10.04 7.64
CA ILE A 45 4.87 -9.98 8.49
C ILE A 45 3.81 -9.15 7.78
N ILE A 46 2.64 -9.73 7.56
CA ILE A 46 1.45 -9.10 6.98
C ILE A 46 0.46 -8.85 8.11
N GLU A 47 0.07 -7.59 8.29
CA GLU A 47 -0.91 -7.14 9.26
C GLU A 47 -2.17 -6.74 8.51
N VAL A 48 -3.30 -7.38 8.83
CA VAL A 48 -4.62 -7.08 8.27
C VAL A 48 -5.48 -6.55 9.41
N ASP A 49 -5.94 -5.30 9.31
CA ASP A 49 -6.84 -4.76 10.31
C ASP A 49 -8.31 -5.16 10.05
N HIS A 50 -9.20 -4.77 10.96
CA HIS A 50 -10.63 -5.09 10.86
C HIS A 50 -11.35 -4.31 9.75
N ASP A 51 -10.75 -3.22 9.28
CA ASP A 51 -11.27 -2.34 8.23
C ASP A 51 -10.74 -2.74 6.84
N GLY A 52 -9.91 -3.80 6.76
CA GLY A 52 -9.32 -4.30 5.53
C GLY A 52 -8.07 -3.54 5.06
N GLN A 53 -7.51 -2.64 5.87
CA GLN A 53 -6.19 -2.08 5.58
C GLN A 53 -5.12 -3.13 5.84
N ILE A 54 -4.17 -3.18 4.92
CA ILE A 54 -3.11 -4.18 4.94
C ILE A 54 -1.78 -3.44 5.02
N ARG A 55 -0.92 -3.88 5.92
CA ARG A 55 0.45 -3.43 6.01
C ARG A 55 1.38 -4.63 5.99
N TYR A 56 2.59 -4.43 5.50
CA TYR A 56 3.63 -5.44 5.56
C TYR A 56 4.93 -4.84 6.08
N ARG A 57 5.71 -5.65 6.78
CA ARG A 57 7.04 -5.30 7.30
C ARG A 57 7.96 -6.50 7.27
N SER A 58 9.26 -6.25 7.30
CA SER A 58 10.28 -7.27 7.56
C SER A 58 11.35 -6.67 8.47
N GLU A 59 12.40 -7.43 8.77
CA GLU A 59 13.53 -6.92 9.55
C GLU A 59 14.21 -5.72 8.87
N THR A 60 14.20 -5.68 7.53
CA THR A 60 14.88 -4.66 6.73
C THR A 60 13.93 -3.61 6.15
N LEU A 61 12.61 -3.81 6.27
CA LEU A 61 11.59 -2.92 5.73
C LEU A 61 10.66 -2.42 6.83
N PRO A 62 10.50 -1.10 7.02
CA PRO A 62 9.52 -0.58 7.96
C PRO A 62 8.10 -0.94 7.50
N ALA A 63 7.15 -0.90 8.43
CA ALA A 63 5.75 -1.15 8.11
C ALA A 63 5.25 -0.21 6.99
N THR A 64 4.87 -0.83 5.87
CA THR A 64 4.48 -0.17 4.62
C THR A 64 3.07 -0.62 4.25
N PRO A 65 2.19 0.28 3.75
CA PRO A 65 0.88 -0.11 3.24
C PRO A 65 1.01 -1.07 2.06
N PHE A 66 0.24 -2.15 2.08
CA PHE A 66 0.07 -3.02 0.92
C PHE A 66 -1.10 -2.48 0.10
N GLY A 67 -0.79 -1.77 -0.98
CA GLY A 67 -1.80 -1.16 -1.85
C GLY A 67 -2.72 -2.20 -2.48
N GLU A 68 -4.03 -1.93 -2.44
CA GLU A 68 -5.03 -2.78 -3.06
C GLU A 68 -4.83 -2.89 -4.58
N LEU A 69 -4.85 -4.12 -5.08
CA LEU A 69 -4.60 -4.50 -6.47
C LEU A 69 -3.31 -3.88 -7.04
N GLN A 70 -2.36 -3.56 -6.16
CA GLN A 70 -1.06 -3.04 -6.50
C GLN A 70 0.01 -4.11 -6.23
N PRO A 71 0.59 -4.71 -7.28
CA PRO A 71 1.60 -5.73 -7.10
C PRO A 71 2.87 -5.14 -6.48
N VAL A 72 3.47 -5.91 -5.58
CA VAL A 72 4.70 -5.54 -4.88
C VAL A 72 5.73 -6.63 -5.13
N ARG A 73 6.94 -6.21 -5.52
CA ARG A 73 8.06 -7.12 -5.80
C ARG A 73 8.91 -7.34 -4.55
N PHE A 74 9.13 -8.61 -4.23
CA PHE A 74 10.04 -9.10 -3.20
C PHE A 74 11.07 -10.00 -3.89
N GLY A 75 12.22 -9.45 -4.27
CA GLY A 75 13.22 -10.18 -5.06
C GLY A 75 12.62 -10.75 -6.37
N PRO A 76 12.64 -12.08 -6.59
CA PRO A 76 12.04 -12.72 -7.76
C PRO A 76 10.51 -12.91 -7.63
N LEU A 77 9.95 -12.75 -6.44
CA LEU A 77 8.53 -12.94 -6.18
C LEU A 77 7.74 -11.64 -6.31
N VAL A 78 6.50 -11.78 -6.76
CA VAL A 78 5.54 -10.69 -6.83
C VAL A 78 4.27 -11.14 -6.12
N LEU A 79 3.85 -10.34 -5.14
CA LEU A 79 2.61 -10.55 -4.40
C LEU A 79 1.63 -9.42 -4.70
N CYS A 80 0.33 -9.71 -4.59
CA CYS A 80 -0.72 -8.71 -4.70
C CYS A 80 -1.83 -9.01 -3.69
N VAL A 81 -2.47 -7.97 -3.16
CA VAL A 81 -3.60 -8.08 -2.22
C VAL A 81 -4.80 -7.29 -2.70
N GLY A 82 -5.99 -7.67 -2.27
CA GLY A 82 -7.24 -6.95 -2.53
C GLY A 82 -8.42 -7.66 -1.89
N ASP A 83 -9.62 -7.07 -1.97
CA ASP A 83 -10.83 -7.74 -1.50
C ASP A 83 -11.07 -9.04 -2.28
N ALA A 84 -11.34 -10.15 -1.57
CA ALA A 84 -11.65 -11.44 -2.16
C ALA A 84 -12.94 -11.40 -3.02
N ALA A 85 -13.86 -10.49 -2.70
CA ALA A 85 -15.11 -10.29 -3.43
C ALA A 85 -15.00 -9.33 -4.63
N ALA A 86 -13.84 -8.68 -4.84
CA ALA A 86 -13.65 -7.75 -5.94
C ALA A 86 -13.44 -8.47 -7.29
N ASP A 87 -13.65 -7.73 -8.38
CA ASP A 87 -13.29 -8.16 -9.73
C ASP A 87 -11.78 -8.05 -9.93
N TRP A 88 -11.07 -9.12 -9.59
CA TRP A 88 -9.61 -9.18 -9.74
C TRP A 88 -9.20 -9.19 -11.22
N PRO A 89 -8.24 -8.33 -11.63
CA PRO A 89 -7.61 -8.44 -12.94
C PRO A 89 -6.87 -9.77 -13.10
N ASP A 90 -6.64 -10.17 -14.35
CA ASP A 90 -5.76 -11.30 -14.67
C ASP A 90 -4.32 -11.03 -14.20
N ASP A 91 -3.61 -12.09 -13.84
CA ASP A 91 -2.26 -12.00 -13.28
C ASP A 91 -1.29 -11.29 -14.24
N VAL A 92 -1.46 -11.45 -15.55
CA VAL A 92 -0.67 -10.75 -16.58
C VAL A 92 -0.88 -9.24 -16.50
N VAL A 93 -2.14 -8.79 -16.37
CA VAL A 93 -2.48 -7.35 -16.26
C VAL A 93 -1.89 -6.76 -14.98
N LEU A 94 -1.88 -7.52 -13.89
CA LEU A 94 -1.22 -7.11 -12.66
C LEU A 94 0.30 -6.98 -12.87
N LEU A 95 0.95 -7.98 -13.46
CA LEU A 95 2.39 -7.97 -13.71
C LEU A 95 2.83 -6.81 -14.63
N GLU A 96 2.04 -6.48 -15.65
CA GLU A 96 2.30 -5.34 -16.54
C GLU A 96 2.38 -3.99 -15.80
N ARG A 97 1.65 -3.83 -14.68
CA ARG A 97 1.70 -2.62 -13.85
C ARG A 97 3.08 -2.38 -13.23
N LEU A 98 3.88 -3.43 -13.03
CA LEU A 98 5.26 -3.30 -12.53
C LEU A 98 6.23 -2.77 -13.60
N LEU A 99 5.87 -2.90 -14.88
CA LEU A 99 6.69 -2.46 -16.02
C LEU A 99 6.40 -1.00 -16.41
N SER A 100 5.28 -0.46 -15.95
CA SER A 100 4.90 0.92 -16.18
C SER A 100 5.43 1.81 -15.06
N PRO A 101 6.05 2.96 -15.36
CA PRO A 101 6.36 3.94 -14.32
C PRO A 101 5.04 4.36 -13.66
N ALA A 102 4.83 3.99 -12.41
CA ALA A 102 3.70 4.49 -11.65
C ALA A 102 3.80 6.02 -11.67
N ALA A 103 2.83 6.70 -12.28
CA ALA A 103 2.70 8.14 -12.11
C ALA A 103 2.49 8.35 -10.61
N THR A 104 3.55 8.73 -9.90
CA THR A 104 3.52 9.08 -8.49
C THR A 104 2.36 10.05 -8.31
N GLN A 105 1.27 9.56 -7.71
CA GLN A 105 0.17 10.42 -7.31
C GLN A 105 0.73 11.29 -6.19
N ALA A 106 1.23 12.47 -6.56
CA ALA A 106 1.63 13.48 -5.60
C ALA A 106 0.46 13.70 -4.63
N PRO A 107 0.71 13.80 -3.32
CA PRO A 107 -0.34 14.13 -2.36
C PRO A 107 -1.03 15.40 -2.85
N ARG A 108 -2.33 15.31 -3.14
CA ARG A 108 -3.15 16.49 -3.41
C ARG A 108 -3.22 17.27 -2.10
N THR A 109 -2.32 18.24 -1.93
CA THR A 109 -2.44 19.22 -0.86
C THR A 109 -3.78 19.93 -1.06
N PRO A 110 -4.68 19.94 -0.05
CA PRO A 110 -5.90 20.71 -0.16
C PRO A 110 -5.49 22.18 -0.24
N GLN A 111 -5.69 22.78 -1.41
CA GLN A 111 -5.48 24.21 -1.65
C GLN A 111 -6.49 24.99 -0.80
N ARG A 112 -6.16 25.24 0.47
CA ARG A 112 -6.89 26.19 1.31
C ARG A 112 -6.74 27.56 0.65
N LYS A 113 -7.81 28.04 0.02
CA LYS A 113 -7.93 29.42 -0.48
C LYS A 113 -7.57 30.37 0.66
N ALA A 114 -6.38 30.97 0.60
CA ALA A 114 -5.99 32.03 1.49
C ALA A 114 -6.87 33.25 1.20
N VAL A 115 -7.85 33.50 2.07
CA VAL A 115 -8.61 34.74 2.08
C VAL A 115 -7.62 35.86 2.39
N ARG A 116 -7.36 36.73 1.40
CA ARG A 116 -6.56 37.95 1.60
C ARG A 116 -7.33 38.86 2.55
N ALA A 117 -6.89 38.94 3.81
CA ALA A 117 -7.31 39.99 4.72
C ALA A 117 -6.67 41.31 4.26
N VAL A 118 -7.49 42.25 3.80
CA VAL A 118 -7.09 43.63 3.53
C VAL A 118 -6.97 44.34 4.88
N VAL A 119 -5.75 44.64 5.31
CA VAL A 119 -5.50 45.52 6.47
C VAL A 119 -5.67 46.96 5.99
N GLY A 120 -6.77 47.58 6.42
CA GLY A 120 -7.01 49.02 6.23
C GLY A 120 -6.18 49.84 7.21
N ALA A 121 -5.28 50.67 6.69
CA ALA A 121 -4.63 51.73 7.44
C ALA A 121 -5.24 53.07 7.02
N VAL A 122 -6.07 53.65 7.89
CA VAL A 122 -6.53 55.04 7.77
C VAL A 122 -5.67 55.87 8.72
N LEU A 123 -4.71 56.60 8.15
CA LEU A 123 -3.98 57.67 8.84
C LEU A 123 -4.86 58.94 8.77
N ALA A 124 -5.34 59.38 9.93
CA ALA A 124 -6.04 60.65 10.08
C ALA A 124 -5.03 61.81 10.15
N LEU A 125 -5.37 62.88 9.44
CA LEU A 125 -4.60 64.08 9.16
C LEU A 125 -4.64 65.07 10.35
N ALA A 126 -3.56 65.80 10.56
CA ALA A 126 -3.39 66.85 11.57
C ALA A 126 -4.14 68.15 11.23
N ALA A 127 -4.48 68.95 12.26
CA ALA A 127 -4.52 70.42 12.17
C ALA A 127 -4.36 71.06 13.56
N ALA A 128 -3.58 72.13 13.60
CA ALA A 128 -3.23 72.95 14.76
C ALA A 128 -4.24 74.09 14.99
N ALA A 129 -4.31 74.56 16.24
CA ALA A 129 -4.51 75.96 16.62
C ALA A 129 -4.08 76.15 18.09
#